data_AF-A0A6N6ML09-F1
#
_entry.id   AF-A0A6N6ML09-F1
#
_cell.length_a   1.000
_cell.length_b   1.000
_cell.length_c   1.000
_cell.angle_alpha   90.00
_cell.angle_beta   90.00
_cell.angle_gamma   90.00
#
_symmetry.space_group_name_H-M   'P 1'
#
loop_
_entity.id
_entity.type
_entity.pdbx_description
1 polymer ?
#
loop_
_entity_poly.entity_id
_entity_poly.type
_entity_poly.pdbx_seq_one_letter_code
_entity_poly.pdbx_strand_id
1 'polypeptide(L)' 'MHDPFVPAVLAERLRAKRRRPCAVAALDPTPAKPVFAELLDGQGRGTGQFVRLSQGMVERIARAVKAAG' A
#
# COMPACT_ATOMS: atom_id res chain seq x y z
N MET A 1 -21.55 4.76 3.74
CA MET A 1 -20.16 5.27 3.63
C MET A 1 -19.24 4.12 4.04
N HIS A 2 -18.43 3.58 3.12
CA HIS A 2 -17.50 2.51 3.48
C HIS A 2 -16.23 3.16 4.02
N ASP A 3 -15.85 2.81 5.25
CA ASP A 3 -14.62 3.31 5.84
C ASP A 3 -13.42 2.83 4.98
N PRO A 4 -12.55 3.74 4.49
CA PRO A 4 -11.44 3.37 3.62
C PRO A 4 -10.27 2.72 4.39
N PHE A 5 -10.28 2.82 5.73
CA PHE A 5 -9.26 2.25 6.59
C PHE A 5 -9.49 0.76 6.83
N VAL A 6 -8.38 0.05 6.99
CA VAL A 6 -8.45 -1.35 7.40
C VAL A 6 -8.87 -1.44 8.88
N PRO A 7 -9.62 -2.49 9.26
CA PRO A 7 -9.92 -2.75 10.66
C PRO A 7 -8.63 -2.90 11.51
N ALA A 8 -8.68 -2.48 12.78
CA ALA A 8 -7.53 -2.46 13.67
C ALA A 8 -6.79 -3.80 13.75
N VAL A 9 -7.51 -4.92 13.82
CA VAL A 9 -6.92 -6.28 13.84
C VAL A 9 -6.10 -6.56 12.58
N LEU A 10 -6.54 -6.08 11.41
CA LEU A 10 -5.79 -6.22 10.17
C LEU A 10 -4.61 -5.26 10.13
N ALA A 11 -4.77 -4.02 10.63
CA ALA A 11 -3.66 -3.06 10.75
C ALA A 11 -2.52 -3.64 11.61
N GLU A 12 -2.82 -4.22 12.77
CA GLU A 12 -1.82 -4.88 13.62
C GLU A 12 -1.07 -6.00 12.87
N ARG A 13 -1.80 -6.84 12.13
CA ARG A 13 -1.20 -7.91 11.31
C ARG A 13 -0.33 -7.36 10.19
N LEU A 14 -0.68 -6.23 9.58
CA LEU A 14 0.12 -5.56 8.56
C LEU A 14 1.39 -4.96 9.17
N ARG A 15 1.31 -4.32 10.34
CA ARG A 15 2.49 -3.79 11.07
C ARG A 15 3.46 -4.89 11.47
N ALA A 16 2.95 -6.03 11.92
CA ALA A 16 3.76 -7.18 12.32
C ALA A 16 4.47 -7.86 11.13
N LYS A 17 4.03 -7.64 9.89
CA LYS A 17 4.74 -8.17 8.72
C LYS A 17 6.07 -7.43 8.57
N ARG A 18 7.17 -8.20 8.51
CA ARG A 18 8.50 -7.67 8.21
C ARG A 18 8.46 -6.90 6.89
N ARG A 19 8.67 -5.58 6.95
CA ARG A 19 8.85 -4.73 5.76
C ARG A 19 10.09 -5.23 5.03
N ARG A 20 9.92 -5.66 3.79
CA ARG A 20 11.02 -5.97 2.88
C ARG A 20 11.03 -4.88 1.81
N PRO A 21 12.04 -4.01 1.78
CA PRO A 21 12.17 -3.09 0.66
C PRO A 21 12.32 -3.93 -0.61
N CYS A 22 11.51 -3.61 -1.62
CA CYS A 22 11.59 -4.20 -2.93
C CYS A 22 11.67 -3.08 -3.97
N ALA A 23 12.34 -3.36 -5.08
CA ALA A 23 12.35 -2.43 -6.20
C ALA A 23 10.92 -2.29 -6.72
N VAL A 24 10.50 -1.06 -7.06
CA VAL A 24 9.13 -0.83 -7.55
C VAL A 24 8.88 -1.58 -8.87
N ALA A 25 9.91 -1.76 -9.70
CA ALA A 25 9.84 -2.56 -10.92
C ALA A 25 9.52 -4.05 -10.66
N ALA A 26 9.75 -4.55 -9.44
CA ALA A 26 9.41 -5.90 -9.02
C ALA A 26 7.97 -6.02 -8.46
N LEU A 27 7.22 -4.91 -8.39
CA LEU A 27 5.79 -4.96 -8.09
C LEU A 27 5.04 -5.46 -9.33
N ASP A 28 4.50 -6.67 -9.23
CA ASP A 28 3.57 -7.22 -10.21
C ASP A 28 2.22 -6.49 -10.08
N PRO A 29 1.76 -5.75 -11.11
CA PRO A 29 0.48 -5.04 -11.08
C PRO A 29 -0.74 -5.96 -11.23
N THR A 30 -0.53 -7.28 -11.42
CA THR A 30 -1.61 -8.28 -11.54
C THR A 30 -2.05 -8.74 -10.14
N PRO A 31 -3.18 -8.25 -9.59
CA PRO A 31 -3.50 -8.43 -8.19
C PRO A 31 -4.16 -9.80 -7.95
N ALA A 32 -3.40 -10.87 -7.83
CA ALA A 32 -3.95 -12.07 -7.18
C ALA A 32 -4.32 -11.79 -5.70
N LYS A 33 -3.82 -10.68 -5.13
CA LYS A 33 -3.95 -10.33 -3.71
C LYS A 33 -4.26 -8.84 -3.51
N PRO A 34 -5.03 -8.49 -2.46
CA PRO A 34 -5.30 -7.10 -2.12
C PRO A 34 -4.01 -6.37 -1.70
N VAL A 35 -3.87 -5.12 -2.17
CA VAL A 35 -2.76 -4.22 -1.83
C VAL A 35 -3.20 -3.24 -0.76
N PHE A 36 -2.35 -3.04 0.24
CA PHE A 36 -2.56 -2.10 1.33
C PHE A 36 -1.42 -1.07 1.35
N ALA A 37 -1.76 0.18 1.62
CA ALA A 37 -0.81 1.26 1.79
C ALA A 37 -0.87 1.79 3.21
N GLU A 38 0.29 2.01 3.82
CA GLU A 38 0.41 2.72 5.09
C GLU A 38 0.41 4.22 4.85
N LEU A 39 -0.37 4.96 5.63
CA LEU A 39 -0.32 6.42 5.61
C LEU A 39 0.95 6.88 6.34
N LEU A 40 1.61 7.87 5.74
CA LEU A 40 2.78 8.52 6.33
C LEU A 40 2.36 9.87 6.94
N ASP A 41 3.02 10.26 8.03
CA ASP A 41 2.89 11.59 8.60
C ASP A 41 3.63 12.65 7.76
N GLY A 42 3.56 13.92 8.17
CA GLY A 42 4.23 15.02 7.48
C GLY A 42 5.77 14.94 7.46
N GLN A 43 6.36 14.01 8.22
CA GLN A 43 7.80 13.74 8.23
C GLN A 43 8.15 12.45 7.44
N GLY A 44 7.17 11.83 6.80
CA GLY A 44 7.35 10.59 6.04
C GLY A 44 7.40 9.33 6.92
N ARG A 45 7.02 9.41 8.20
CA ARG A 45 7.01 8.25 9.11
C ARG A 45 5.67 7.54 9.04
N GLY A 46 5.70 6.22 9.11
CA GLY A 46 4.47 5.41 9.12
C GLY A 46 3.60 5.73 10.33
N THR A 47 2.34 6.09 10.09
CA THR A 47 1.34 6.36 11.14
C THR A 47 0.76 5.06 11.73
N GLY A 48 1.03 3.92 11.08
CA GLY A 48 0.38 2.66 11.37
C GLY A 48 -1.07 2.55 10.86
N GLN A 49 -1.66 3.61 10.31
CA GLN A 49 -2.95 3.50 9.65
C GLN A 49 -2.75 2.97 8.23
N PHE A 50 -3.59 2.01 7.83
CA PHE A 50 -3.53 1.44 6.48
C PHE A 50 -4.85 1.62 5.76
N VAL A 51 -4.77 1.81 4.46
CA VAL A 51 -5.90 1.83 3.54
C VAL A 51 -5.77 0.71 2.52
N ARG A 52 -6.90 0.17 2.07
CA ARG A 52 -6.91 -0.77 0.95
C ARG A 52 -6.93 0.02 -0.35
N LEU A 53 -5.99 -0.27 -1.24
CA LEU A 53 -5.98 0.34 -2.57
C LEU A 53 -6.96 -0.39 -3.49
N SER A 54 -7.69 0.38 -4.31
CA SER A 54 -8.47 -0.19 -5.40
C SER A 54 -7.54 -0.57 -6.56
N GLN A 55 -7.97 -1.52 -7.40
CA GLN A 55 -7.14 -1.98 -8.51
C GLN A 55 -6.75 -0.84 -9.47
N GLY A 56 -7.70 0.06 -9.79
CA GLY A 56 -7.40 1.22 -10.62
C GLY A 56 -6.42 2.22 -9.98
N MET A 57 -6.33 2.29 -8.64
CA MET A 57 -5.29 3.07 -7.95
C MET A 57 -3.93 2.38 -8.07
N VAL A 58 -3.87 1.07 -7.88
CA VAL A 58 -2.63 0.28 -8.03
C VAL A 58 -2.06 0.41 -9.44
N GLU A 59 -2.90 0.28 -10.47
CA GLU A 59 -2.50 0.44 -11.87
C GLU A 59 -1.97 1.85 -12.18
N ARG A 60 -2.64 2.89 -11.65
CA ARG A 60 -2.18 4.28 -11.80
C ARG A 60 -0.83 4.51 -11.14
N ILE A 61 -0.62 4.00 -9.94
CA ILE A 61 0.68 4.08 -9.23
C ILE A 61 1.76 3.35 -10.02
N ALA A 62 1.49 2.10 -10.44
CA ALA A 62 2.44 1.31 -11.22
C ALA A 62 2.84 2.00 -12.53
N ARG A 63 1.88 2.62 -13.23
CA ARG A 63 2.14 3.41 -14.44
C ARG A 63 2.98 4.65 -14.13
N ALA A 64 2.64 5.41 -13.09
CA ALA A 64 3.36 6.62 -12.71
C ALA A 64 4.82 6.32 -12.36
N VAL A 65 5.08 5.22 -11.63
CA VAL A 65 6.45 4.85 -11.27
C VAL A 65 7.23 4.37 -12.49
N LYS A 66 6.63 3.61 -13.42
CA LYS A 66 7.29 3.22 -14.68
C LYS A 66 7.65 4.41 -15.56
N ALA A 67 6.90 5.51 -15.49
CA ALA A 67 7.19 6.72 -16.26
C ALA A 67 8.27 7.62 -15.61
N ALA A 68 8.57 7.39 -14.33
CA ALA A 68 9.51 8.20 -13.55
C ALA A 68 10.92 7.58 -13.43
N GLY A 69 11.10 6.35 -13.89
CA GLY A 69 12.39 5.65 -13.96
C GLY A 69 12.81 5.43 -15.40
#